data_AF-A0AAI8Z4Y0-F1
#
_entry.id   AF-A0AAI8Z4Y0-F1
#
_cell.length_a   1.000
_cell.length_b   1.000
_cell.length_c   1.000
_cell.angle_alpha   90.00
_cell.angle_beta   90.00
_cell.angle_gamma   90.00
#
_symmetry.space_group_name_H-M   'P 1'
#
loop_
_entity.id
_entity.type
_entity.pdbx_description
1 polymer ?
#
loop_
_entity_poly.entity_id
_entity_poly.type
_entity_poly.pdbx_seq_one_letter_code
_entity_poly.pdbx_strand_id
1 'polypeptide(L)'
;MSFFRITLLRSGIGLPKKTQGVLYALGLKKRLRTVYHPVSPSVAGQIFAIKELVDVQEVDQALSNEELKDLRRPDPGFYIETKMKEIRATSKRSTPSRTP
;
A
#
# COMPACT_ATOMS: atom_id res chain seq x y z
N MET A 1 -16.64 -13.50 5.64
CA MET A 1 -17.23 -12.55 4.66
C MET A 1 -16.16 -12.28 3.64
N SER A 2 -16.46 -12.45 2.35
CA SER A 2 -15.48 -12.22 1.29
C SER A 2 -15.44 -10.76 0.86
N PHE A 3 -14.32 -10.37 0.24
CA PHE A 3 -14.04 -9.04 -0.27
C PHE A 3 -13.64 -9.12 -1.74
N PHE A 4 -14.00 -8.09 -2.51
CA PHE A 4 -13.42 -7.86 -3.82
C PHE A 4 -12.11 -7.10 -3.67
N ARG A 5 -11.01 -7.74 -4.10
CA ARG A 5 -9.73 -7.09 -4.37
C ARG A 5 -9.78 -6.50 -5.78
N ILE A 6 -9.89 -5.18 -5.88
CA ILE A 6 -10.04 -4.47 -7.16
C ILE A 6 -8.76 -3.71 -7.45
N THR A 7 -8.13 -3.95 -8.59
CA THR A 7 -6.92 -3.24 -9.04
C THR A 7 -7.17 -2.51 -10.35
N LEU A 8 -6.89 -1.21 -10.41
CA LEU A 8 -7.04 -0.44 -11.64
C LEU A 8 -5.85 -0.68 -12.58
N LEU A 9 -6.03 -1.43 -13.67
CA LEU A 9 -4.97 -1.71 -14.64
C LEU A 9 -4.86 -0.63 -15.72
N ARG A 10 -6.01 -0.16 -16.24
CA ARG A 10 -6.08 0.84 -17.31
C ARG A 10 -6.55 2.19 -16.77
N SER A 11 -6.06 3.28 -17.34
CA SER A 11 -6.48 4.63 -16.92
C SER A 11 -7.88 4.94 -17.44
N GLY A 12 -8.65 5.71 -16.66
CA GLY A 12 -9.92 6.29 -17.11
C GLY A 12 -9.78 7.62 -17.89
N ILE A 13 -8.56 7.96 -18.34
CA ILE A 13 -8.31 9.17 -19.12
C ILE A 13 -9.08 9.12 -20.45
N GLY A 14 -9.69 10.24 -20.84
CA GLY A 14 -10.51 10.32 -22.05
C GLY A 14 -11.84 9.57 -22.00
N LEU A 15 -12.17 8.91 -20.88
CA LEU A 15 -13.47 8.25 -20.71
C LEU A 15 -14.54 9.23 -20.21
N PRO A 16 -15.83 8.93 -20.44
CA PRO A 16 -16.94 9.76 -19.96
C PRO A 16 -16.90 10.00 -18.45
N LYS A 17 -17.42 11.15 -18.01
CA LYS A 17 -17.51 11.54 -16.59
C LYS A 17 -18.21 10.49 -15.72
N LYS A 18 -19.18 9.75 -16.27
CA LYS A 18 -19.88 8.67 -15.56
C LYS A 18 -18.93 7.54 -15.14
N THR A 19 -18.10 7.05 -16.06
CA THR A 19 -17.09 6.02 -15.78
C THR A 19 -16.05 6.51 -14.79
N GLN A 20 -15.58 7.76 -14.96
CA GLN A 20 -14.66 8.38 -14.01
C GLN A 20 -15.29 8.52 -12.61
N GLY A 21 -16.56 8.88 -12.53
CA GLY A 21 -17.31 8.96 -11.27
C GLY A 21 -17.34 7.63 -10.53
N VAL A 22 -17.55 6.51 -11.24
CA VAL A 22 -17.52 5.16 -10.64
C VAL A 22 -16.12 4.82 -10.11
N LEU A 23 -15.06 5.13 -10.87
CA LEU A 23 -13.68 4.96 -10.40
C LEU A 23 -13.40 5.75 -9.12
N TYR A 24 -13.85 7.01 -9.05
CA TYR A 24 -13.70 7.83 -7.85
C TYR A 24 -14.50 7.30 -6.65
N ALA A 25 -15.73 6.83 -6.88
CA ALA A 25 -16.58 6.24 -5.84
C ALA A 25 -15.96 4.98 -5.22
N LEU A 26 -15.35 4.12 -6.05
CA LEU A 26 -14.62 2.94 -5.58
C LEU A 26 -13.24 3.26 -4.95
N GLY A 27 -12.76 4.51 -5.05
CA GLY A 27 -11.46 4.94 -4.52
C GLY A 27 -10.26 4.70 -5.44
N LEU A 28 -10.50 4.39 -6.71
CA LEU A 28 -9.50 4.09 -7.73
C LEU A 28 -9.01 5.36 -8.45
N LYS A 29 -8.18 6.15 -7.76
CA LYS A 29 -7.68 7.45 -8.27
C LYS A 29 -6.46 7.37 -9.19
N LYS A 30 -5.60 6.37 -9.00
CA LYS A 30 -4.33 6.19 -9.74
C LYS A 30 -4.26 4.76 -10.28
N ARG A 31 -3.58 4.56 -11.42
CA ARG A 31 -3.33 3.22 -11.94
C ARG A 31 -2.53 2.38 -10.95
N LEU A 32 -2.70 1.06 -11.04
CA LEU A 32 -2.09 0.02 -10.20
C LEU A 32 -2.42 0.15 -8.70
N ARG A 33 -3.40 1.00 -8.36
CA ARG A 33 -3.95 1.05 -7.01
C ARG A 33 -4.90 -0.11 -6.81
N THR A 34 -4.71 -0.82 -5.72
CA THR A 34 -5.61 -1.87 -5.24
C THR A 34 -6.47 -1.32 -4.10
N VAL A 35 -7.76 -1.63 -4.10
CA VAL A 35 -8.71 -1.34 -3.03
C VAL A 35 -9.50 -2.60 -2.69
N TYR A 36 -9.98 -2.69 -1.46
CA TYR A 36 -10.82 -3.79 -1.00
C TYR A 36 -12.20 -3.27 -0.63
N HIS A 37 -13.23 -3.95 -1.11
CA HIS A 37 -14.62 -3.67 -0.78
C HIS A 37 -15.34 -4.96 -0.40
N PRO A 38 -16.28 -4.96 0.56
CA PRO A 38 -17.06 -6.14 0.89
C PRO A 38 -17.88 -6.61 -0.33
N VAL A 39 -18.01 -7.93 -0.49
CA VAL A 39 -18.82 -8.49 -1.57
C VAL A 39 -20.27 -8.12 -1.36
N SER A 40 -20.80 -7.29 -2.27
CA SER A 40 -22.20 -6.88 -2.29
C SER A 40 -22.67 -6.62 -3.73
N PRO A 41 -23.97 -6.78 -4.04
CA PRO A 41 -24.50 -6.52 -5.38
C PRO A 41 -24.25 -5.09 -5.89
N SER A 42 -24.27 -4.10 -4.98
CA SER A 42 -24.00 -2.70 -5.34
C SER A 42 -22.56 -2.51 -5.83
N VAL A 43 -21.58 -3.07 -5.11
CA VAL A 43 -20.17 -3.02 -5.50
C VAL A 43 -19.95 -3.79 -6.80
N ALA A 44 -20.57 -4.97 -6.95
CA ALA A 44 -20.49 -5.74 -8.18
C ALA A 44 -21.02 -4.95 -9.40
N GLY A 45 -22.16 -4.26 -9.27
CA GLY A 45 -22.70 -3.40 -10.33
C GLY A 45 -21.75 -2.26 -10.71
N GLN A 46 -21.08 -1.64 -9.73
CA GLN A 46 -20.06 -0.62 -9.99
C GLN A 46 -18.85 -1.22 -10.73
N ILE A 47 -18.38 -2.40 -10.31
CA ILE A 47 -17.30 -3.12 -10.99
C ILE A 47 -17.66 -3.42 -12.44
N PHE A 48 -18.87 -3.93 -12.71
CA PHE A 48 -19.32 -4.24 -14.08
C PHE A 48 -19.32 -3.02 -15.00
N ALA A 49 -19.61 -1.83 -14.47
CA ALA A 49 -19.57 -0.59 -15.24
C ALA A 49 -18.15 -0.18 -15.69
N ILE A 50 -17.10 -0.72 -15.06
CA ILE A 50 -15.69 -0.41 -15.33
C ILE A 50 -14.84 -1.66 -15.60
N LYS A 51 -15.47 -2.80 -15.91
CA LYS A 51 -14.83 -4.13 -16.01
C LYS A 51 -13.62 -4.19 -16.95
N GLU A 52 -13.60 -3.37 -18.00
CA GLU A 52 -12.51 -3.29 -18.96
C GLU A 52 -11.24 -2.61 -18.40
N LEU A 53 -11.36 -1.92 -17.27
CA LEU A 53 -10.27 -1.14 -16.66
C LEU A 53 -9.63 -1.83 -15.46
N VAL A 54 -10.35 -2.76 -14.83
CA VAL A 54 -10.00 -3.33 -13.52
C VAL A 54 -9.75 -4.82 -13.60
N ASP A 55 -8.85 -5.27 -12.74
CA ASP A 55 -8.71 -6.68 -12.39
C ASP A 55 -9.37 -6.92 -11.03
N VAL A 56 -10.12 -8.01 -10.89
CA VAL A 56 -10.96 -8.29 -9.73
C VAL A 56 -10.74 -9.73 -9.28
N GLN A 57 -10.45 -9.88 -7.99
CA GLN A 57 -10.31 -11.18 -7.34
C GLN A 57 -11.15 -11.20 -6.07
N GLU A 58 -11.79 -12.33 -5.80
CA GLU A 58 -12.43 -12.56 -4.51
C GLU A 58 -11.38 -13.05 -3.50
N VAL A 59 -11.39 -12.46 -2.30
CA VAL A 59 -10.47 -12.80 -1.21
C VAL A 59 -11.22 -12.88 0.11
N ASP A 60 -10.73 -13.70 1.04
CA ASP A 60 -11.37 -13.87 2.35
C ASP A 60 -11.20 -12.66 3.27
N GLN A 61 -10.11 -11.91 3.11
CA GLN A 61 -9.74 -10.80 4.00
C GLN A 61 -9.29 -9.58 3.19
N ALA A 62 -9.69 -8.40 3.66
CA ALA A 62 -9.19 -7.13 3.15
C ALA A 62 -7.85 -6.79 3.82
N LEU A 63 -6.85 -6.43 3.01
CA LEU A 63 -5.56 -5.97 3.53
C LEU A 63 -5.57 -4.45 3.73
N SER A 64 -4.99 -4.00 4.84
CA SER A 64 -4.76 -2.58 5.11
C SER A 64 -3.68 -2.00 4.20
N ASN A 65 -3.62 -0.68 4.10
CA ASN A 65 -2.59 -0.01 3.29
C ASN A 65 -1.17 -0.25 3.84
N GLU A 66 -1.03 -0.44 5.14
CA GLU A 66 0.25 -0.72 5.81
C GLU A 66 0.71 -2.14 5.50
N GLU A 67 -0.19 -3.13 5.62
CA GLU A 67 0.08 -4.53 5.25
C GLU A 67 0.45 -4.65 3.77
N LEU A 68 -0.29 -3.98 2.89
CA LEU A 68 0.05 -3.93 1.45
C LEU A 68 1.42 -3.30 1.18
N LYS A 69 1.84 -2.33 2.00
CA LYS A 69 3.14 -1.68 1.85
C LYS A 69 4.25 -2.61 2.33
N ASP A 70 4.04 -3.29 3.43
CA ASP A 70 5.01 -4.22 4.02
C ASP A 70 5.18 -5.47 3.15
N LEU A 71 4.11 -6.03 2.59
CA LEU A 71 4.17 -7.11 1.60
C LEU A 71 4.98 -6.76 0.35
N ARG A 72 5.05 -5.47 -0.01
CA ARG A 72 5.82 -4.98 -1.16
C ARG A 72 7.26 -4.61 -0.78
N ARG A 73 7.60 -4.53 0.50
CA ARG A 73 8.97 -4.20 0.93
C ARG A 73 9.85 -5.42 0.71
N PRO A 74 10.91 -5.32 -0.11
CA PRO A 74 11.91 -6.36 -0.18
C PRO A 74 12.68 -6.43 1.15
N ASP A 75 13.36 -7.56 1.38
CA ASP A 75 14.32 -7.68 2.47
C ASP A 75 15.43 -6.62 2.28
N PRO A 76 15.79 -5.86 3.33
CA PRO A 76 16.80 -4.81 3.20
C PRO A 76 18.17 -5.32 2.73
N GLY A 77 18.53 -6.58 3.00
CA GLY A 77 19.80 -7.18 2.61
C GLY A 77 21.02 -6.66 3.39
N PHE A 78 20.81 -5.85 4.43
CA PHE A 78 21.84 -5.40 5.35
C PHE A 78 21.29 -5.32 6.78
N TYR A 79 22.19 -5.43 7.76
CA TYR A 79 21.87 -5.16 9.16
C TYR A 79 22.85 -4.13 9.71
N ILE A 80 22.40 -3.32 10.65
CA ILE A 80 23.23 -2.27 11.27
C ILE A 80 23.88 -2.89 12.52
N GLU A 81 25.18 -3.15 12.45
CA GLU A 81 25.95 -3.77 13.55
C GLU A 81 26.01 -2.89 14.80
N THR A 82 26.14 -1.58 14.65
CA THR A 82 26.20 -0.66 15.80
C THR A 82 25.65 0.69 15.42
N LYS A 83 24.79 1.27 16.27
CA LYS A 83 24.27 2.62 16.01
C LYS A 83 25.36 3.65 16.33
N MET A 84 25.50 4.68 15.50
CA MET A 84 26.47 5.76 15.74
C MET A 84 26.35 6.41 17.12
N LYS A 85 25.14 6.42 17.71
CA LYS A 85 24.87 6.91 19.07
C LYS A 85 25.55 6.04 20.13
N GLU A 86 25.60 4.72 19.93
CA GLU A 86 26.31 3.78 20.80
C GLU A 86 27.81 4.01 20.69
N ILE A 87 28.36 4.07 19.47
CA ILE A 87 29.79 4.37 19.20
C ILE A 87 30.22 5.65 19.93
N ARG A 88 29.43 6.73 19.82
CA ARG A 88 29.69 8.01 20.50
C ARG A 88 29.59 7.91 22.03
N ALA A 89 28.74 7.04 22.56
CA ALA A 89 28.60 6.81 24.00
C ALA A 89 29.72 5.92 24.57
N THR A 90 30.31 5.03 23.76
CA THR A 90 31.52 4.28 24.12
C THR A 90 32.75 5.20 24.08
N SER A 91 32.89 6.02 23.04
CA SER A 91 34.05 6.93 22.90
C SER A 91 34.11 8.04 23.95
N LYS A 92 32.94 8.50 24.45
CA LYS A 92 32.85 9.49 25.55
C LYS A 92 33.12 8.88 26.92
N ARG A 93 32.94 7.56 27.09
CA ARG A 93 33.25 6.85 28.34
C ARG A 93 34.73 6.50 28.47
N SER A 94 35.50 6.52 27.38
CA SER A 94 36.92 6.18 27.34
C SER A 94 37.87 7.38 27.43
N THR A 95 37.40 8.62 27.60
CA THR A 95 38.28 9.78 27.87
C THR A 95 38.66 9.78 29.36
N PRO A 96 39.91 9.49 29.75
CA PRO A 96 40.33 9.64 31.14
C PRO A 96 40.31 11.12 31.50
N SER A 97 39.85 11.45 32.72
CA SER A 97 39.99 12.79 33.27
C SER A 97 41.46 13.19 33.22
N ARG A 98 41.81 14.16 32.38
CA ARG A 98 43.15 14.76 32.33
C ARG A 98 43.26 15.69 33.53
N THR A 99 43.52 15.14 34.71
CA THR A 99 43.91 15.90 35.91
C THR A 99 45.41 16.19 35.84
N PRO A 100 45.84 17.46 35.80
CA PRO A 100 47.14 17.84 36.33
C PRO A 100 47.12 17.86 37.86
#